data_AF-A0A3G5FKB2-F1
#
_entry.id   AF-A0A3G5FKB2-F1
#
_cell.length_a   1.000
_cell.length_b   1.000
_cell.length_c   1.000
_cell.angle_alpha   90.00
_cell.angle_beta   90.00
_cell.angle_gamma   90.00
#
_symmetry.space_group_name_H-M   'P 1'
#
loop_
_entity.id
_entity.type
_entity.pdbx_description
1 polymer ?
#
loop_
_entity_poly.entity_id
_entity_poly.type
_entity_poly.pdbx_seq_one_letter_code
_entity_poly.pdbx_strand_id
1 'polypeptide(L)'
;MAYEPTKWNTGDDITAEKLNKIEQGIQNEQEGPQGEPGNDGSDGSRGPRGPQGERGPAGSDGFGTEEQYNDIISRLEALEGSE
;
A
#
# COMPACT_ATOMS: atom_id res chain seq x y z
N MET A 1 -12.90 10.69 -45.08
CA MET A 1 -12.12 10.35 -46.29
C MET A 1 -10.70 10.82 -46.02
N ALA A 2 -9.68 9.97 -46.18
CA ALA A 2 -8.31 10.38 -45.97
C ALA A 2 -7.91 11.45 -47.00
N TYR A 3 -7.15 12.45 -46.58
CA TYR A 3 -6.65 13.49 -47.47
C TYR A 3 -5.65 12.91 -48.49
N GLU A 4 -5.86 13.13 -49.79
CA GLU A 4 -4.88 12.78 -50.83
C GLU A 4 -3.96 13.98 -51.13
N PRO A 5 -2.66 13.91 -50.81
CA PRO A 5 -1.74 15.03 -51.03
C PRO A 5 -1.62 15.40 -52.52
N THR A 6 -1.65 16.70 -52.81
CA THR A 6 -1.37 17.21 -54.16
C THR A 6 0.12 17.05 -54.48
N LYS A 7 0.44 16.42 -55.62
CA LYS A 7 1.80 16.37 -56.15
C LYS A 7 2.08 17.66 -56.92
N TRP A 8 3.13 18.38 -56.51
CA TRP A 8 3.54 19.66 -57.11
C TRP A 8 4.76 19.48 -57.99
N ASN A 9 4.76 20.15 -59.14
CA ASN A 9 5.91 20.26 -60.04
C ASN A 9 6.46 21.69 -60.01
N THR A 10 7.73 21.83 -60.38
CA THR A 10 8.34 23.16 -60.53
C THR A 10 7.65 23.90 -61.68
N GLY A 11 7.12 25.10 -61.38
CA GLY A 11 6.36 25.91 -62.33
C GLY A 11 4.83 25.76 -62.22
N ASP A 12 4.33 24.91 -61.32
CA ASP A 12 2.89 24.82 -61.06
C ASP A 12 2.36 26.06 -60.33
N ASP A 13 1.24 26.59 -60.81
CA ASP A 13 0.55 27.70 -60.13
C ASP A 13 -0.16 27.21 -58.86
N ILE A 14 -0.03 28.00 -57.79
CA ILE A 14 -0.80 27.83 -56.55
C ILE A 14 -2.18 28.48 -56.76
N THR A 15 -3.18 27.65 -57.01
CA THR A 15 -4.57 28.09 -57.14
C THR A 15 -5.28 28.09 -55.78
N ALA A 16 -6.34 28.89 -55.65
CA ALA A 16 -7.19 28.88 -54.46
C ALA A 16 -7.73 27.47 -54.15
N GLU A 17 -8.04 26.67 -55.18
CA GLU A 17 -8.47 25.29 -55.02
C GLU A 17 -7.39 24.41 -54.35
N LYS A 18 -6.13 24.54 -54.79
CA LYS A 18 -5.01 23.79 -54.18
C LYS A 18 -4.72 24.27 -52.75
N LEU A 19 -4.88 25.57 -52.47
CA LEU A 19 -4.74 26.13 -51.13
C LEU A 19 -5.82 25.60 -50.17
N ASN A 20 -7.09 25.70 -50.58
CA ASN A 20 -8.22 25.18 -49.82
C ASN A 20 -8.08 23.67 -49.55
N LYS A 21 -7.53 22.93 -50.52
CA LYS A 21 -7.24 21.50 -50.35
C LYS A 21 -6.21 21.28 -49.23
N ILE A 22 -5.11 22.03 -49.21
CA ILE A 22 -4.10 21.92 -48.14
C ILE A 22 -4.70 22.28 -46.77
N GLU A 23 -5.51 23.33 -46.69
CA GLU A 23 -6.20 23.72 -45.45
C GLU A 23 -7.10 22.61 -44.91
N GLN A 24 -7.85 21.93 -45.78
CA GLN A 24 -8.64 20.76 -45.39
C GLN A 24 -7.77 19.58 -44.92
N GLY A 25 -6.60 19.37 -45.52
CA GLY A 25 -5.65 18.36 -45.08
C GLY A 25 -5.16 18.63 -43.65
N ILE A 26 -4.79 19.87 -43.37
CA ILE A 26 -4.30 20.31 -42.05
C ILE A 26 -5.41 20.23 -40.99
N GLN A 27 -6.64 20.64 -41.32
CA GLN A 27 -7.78 20.54 -40.39
C GLN A 27 -8.07 19.11 -39.97
N ASN A 28 -7.91 18.13 -40.89
CA ASN A 28 -8.14 16.73 -40.58
C ASN A 28 -7.03 16.09 -39.73
N GLU A 29 -5.85 16.71 -39.66
CA GLU A 29 -4.68 16.19 -38.93
C GLU A 29 -4.47 16.81 -37.55
N GLN A 30 -5.11 17.95 -37.23
CA GLN A 30 -4.78 18.70 -36.01
C GLN A 30 -5.28 18.09 -34.70
N GLU A 31 -6.20 17.13 -34.75
CA GLU A 31 -6.65 16.43 -33.54
C GLU A 31 -6.11 15.00 -33.55
N GLY A 32 -4.89 14.85 -33.03
CA GLY A 32 -4.41 13.54 -32.61
C GLY A 32 -5.34 12.97 -31.53
N PRO A 33 -5.48 11.63 -31.42
CA PRO A 33 -6.30 11.04 -30.39
C PRO A 33 -5.85 11.53 -29.01
N GLN A 34 -6.81 11.77 -28.12
CA GLN A 34 -6.50 11.98 -26.71
C GLN A 34 -5.60 10.83 -26.23
N GLY A 35 -4.53 11.16 -25.50
CA GLY A 35 -3.63 10.15 -24.94
C GLY A 35 -4.39 9.17 -24.04
N GLU A 36 -3.92 7.92 -24.00
CA GLU A 36 -4.44 6.91 -23.07
C GLU A 36 -4.43 7.45 -21.62
N PRO A 37 -5.41 7.08 -20.79
CA PRO A 37 -5.36 7.36 -19.36
C PRO A 37 -4.04 6.89 -18.73
N GLY A 38 -3.57 7.61 -17.71
CA GLY A 38 -2.41 7.16 -16.94
C GLY A 38 -2.68 5.83 -16.23
N ASN A 39 -1.63 5.06 -15.97
CA ASN A 39 -1.73 3.84 -15.16
C ASN A 39 -2.14 4.16 -13.72
N ASP A 40 -2.81 3.20 -13.08
CA ASP A 40 -3.09 3.27 -11.64
C ASP A 40 -1.80 3.43 -10.83
N GLY A 41 -1.91 4.12 -9.70
CA GLY A 41 -0.81 4.24 -8.74
C GLY A 41 -0.45 2.88 -8.11
N SER A 42 0.80 2.72 -7.70
CA SER A 42 1.22 1.53 -6.96
C SER A 42 0.51 1.42 -5.61
N ASP A 43 0.25 0.19 -5.15
CA ASP A 43 -0.22 -0.08 -3.80
C ASP A 43 0.65 0.61 -2.73
N GLY A 44 0.02 1.09 -1.67
CA GLY A 44 0.71 1.68 -0.54
C GLY A 44 1.62 0.68 0.18
N SER A 45 2.69 1.18 0.81
CA SER A 45 3.56 0.35 1.64
C SER A 45 2.78 -0.27 2.81
N ARG A 46 3.11 -1.51 3.17
CA ARG A 46 2.60 -2.15 4.40
C ARG A 46 2.88 -1.25 5.62
N GLY A 47 1.88 -1.13 6.50
CA GLY A 47 2.02 -0.38 7.75
C GLY A 47 3.11 -0.93 8.68
N PRO A 48 3.58 -0.12 9.64
CA PRO A 48 4.61 -0.53 10.59
C PRO A 48 4.14 -1.69 11.47
N ARG A 49 5.09 -2.44 12.05
CA ARG A 49 4.79 -3.43 13.09
C ARG A 49 4.15 -2.72 14.29
N GLY A 50 3.14 -3.36 14.89
CA GLY A 50 2.52 -2.87 16.13
C GLY A 50 3.51 -2.80 17.31
N PRO A 51 3.17 -2.06 18.38
CA PRO A 51 4.00 -1.96 19.57
C PRO A 51 4.17 -3.32 20.26
N GLN A 52 5.22 -3.44 21.06
CA GLN A 52 5.38 -4.59 21.95
C GLN A 52 4.27 -4.59 23.01
N GLY A 53 3.80 -5.77 23.40
CA GLY A 53 2.81 -5.92 24.47
C GLY A 53 3.34 -5.48 25.84
N GLU A 54 2.44 -5.19 26.76
CA GLU A 54 2.77 -4.81 28.14
C GLU A 54 3.45 -5.94 28.90
N ARG A 55 4.21 -5.58 29.95
CA ARG A 55 4.76 -6.56 30.88
C ARG A 55 3.62 -7.24 31.63
N GLY A 56 3.73 -8.55 31.86
CA GLY A 56 2.80 -9.28 32.72
C GLY A 56 2.78 -8.75 34.17
N PRO A 57 1.74 -9.11 34.95
CA PRO A 57 1.66 -8.73 36.36
C PRO A 57 2.83 -9.30 37.17
N ALA A 58 3.11 -8.70 38.32
CA ALA A 58 4.05 -9.27 39.28
C ALA A 58 3.56 -10.64 39.77
N GLY A 59 4.50 -11.53 40.11
CA GLY A 59 4.18 -12.79 40.77
C GLY A 59 3.63 -12.56 42.19
N SER A 60 2.94 -13.57 42.74
CA SER A 60 2.49 -13.57 44.13
C SER A 60 3.67 -13.67 45.10
N ASP A 61 3.47 -13.17 46.32
CA ASP A 61 4.44 -13.32 47.40
C ASP A 61 4.68 -14.81 47.73
N GLY A 62 5.91 -15.14 48.16
CA GLY A 62 6.35 -16.50 48.41
C GLY A 62 6.12 -17.02 49.83
N PHE A 63 5.26 -16.39 50.62
CA PHE A 63 5.00 -16.83 52.00
C PHE A 63 4.02 -18.01 52.03
N GLY A 64 4.32 -19.01 52.87
CA GLY A 64 3.40 -20.09 53.14
C GLY A 64 2.10 -19.59 53.79
N THR A 65 1.01 -20.32 53.60
CA THR A 65 -0.26 -20.03 54.29
C THR A 65 -0.14 -20.34 55.78
N GLU A 66 -1.00 -19.72 56.60
CA GLU A 66 -1.09 -20.06 58.02
C GLU A 66 -1.36 -21.56 58.23
N GLU A 67 -2.17 -22.18 57.37
CA GLU A 67 -2.38 -23.63 57.37
C GLU A 67 -1.10 -24.42 57.12
N GLN A 68 -0.24 -23.98 56.19
CA GLN A 68 1.05 -24.61 55.93
C GLN A 68 1.99 -24.46 57.14
N TYR A 69 1.98 -23.32 57.80
CA TYR A 69 2.74 -23.14 59.04
C TYR A 69 2.22 -24.03 60.17
N ASN A 70 0.90 -24.11 60.34
CA ASN A 70 0.26 -24.94 61.35
C ASN A 70 0.52 -26.43 61.12
N ASP A 71 0.46 -26.90 59.88
CA ASP A 71 0.81 -28.29 59.52
C ASP A 71 2.26 -28.62 59.89
N ILE A 72 3.20 -27.69 59.61
CA ILE A 72 4.61 -27.87 59.97
C ILE A 72 4.77 -27.98 61.49
N ILE A 73 4.09 -27.13 62.26
CA ILE A 73 4.15 -27.15 63.73
C ILE A 73 3.62 -28.49 64.26
N SER A 74 2.46 -28.96 63.80
CA SER A 74 1.89 -30.24 64.22
C SER A 74 2.80 -31.43 63.91
N ARG A 75 3.46 -31.42 62.75
CA ARG A 75 4.44 -32.46 62.40
C ARG A 75 5.68 -32.42 63.28
N LEU A 76 6.10 -31.25 63.73
CA LEU A 76 7.24 -31.08 64.64
C LEU A 76 6.91 -31.62 66.03
N GLU A 77 5.75 -31.25 66.58
CA GLU A 77 5.28 -31.74 67.88
C GLU A 77 5.13 -33.27 67.90
N ALA A 78 4.62 -33.85 66.82
CA ALA A 78 4.51 -35.31 66.69
C ALA A 78 5.86 -36.03 66.65
N LEU A 79 6.91 -35.38 66.13
CA LEU A 79 8.27 -35.92 66.15
C LEU A 79 8.92 -35.77 67.52
N GLU A 80 8.75 -34.61 68.18
CA GLU A 80 9.35 -34.34 69.48
C GLU A 80 8.66 -35.11 70.62
N GLY A 81 7.36 -35.38 70.50
CA GLY A 81 6.59 -36.17 71.47
C GLY A 81 6.75 -37.70 71.32
N SER A 82 7.64 -38.17 70.44
CA SER A 82 7.85 -39.60 70.14
C SER A 82 9.01 -40.27 70.92
N GLU A 83 9.40 -39.71 72.08
CA GLU A 83 10.32 -40.34 73.04
C GLU A 83 9.66 -41.45 73.89
#